data_AF-A0A6C0ES02-F1
#
_entry.id   AF-A0A6C0ES02-F1
#
_cell.length_a   1.000
_cell.length_b   1.000
_cell.length_c   1.000
_cell.angle_alpha   90.00
_cell.angle_beta   90.00
_cell.angle_gamma   90.00
#
_symmetry.space_group_name_H-M   'P 1'
#
loop_
_entity.id
_entity.type
_entity.pdbx_description
1 polymer ?
#
loop_
_entity_poly.entity_id
_entity_poly.type
_entity_poly.pdbx_seq_one_letter_code
_entity_poly.pdbx_strand_id
1 'polypeptide(L)'
;MKARTHRLRFFRKHRLAVHGYSIAELSKISHVPRAILQEVYNRGIGAYKTNPTSVRMRGTFKKGVNAPYSRKLSKEQWAMARVYSFLDGNPKHDTDLREKLHQSK
;
A
#
# COMPACT_ATOMS: atom_id res chain seq x y z
N MET A 1 -22.09 1.49 -2.76
CA MET A 1 -21.03 0.83 -3.56
C MET A 1 -19.80 0.50 -2.69
N LYS A 2 -19.27 -0.72 -2.79
CA LYS A 2 -18.02 -1.13 -2.10
C LYS A 2 -16.83 -0.49 -2.84
N ALA A 3 -15.98 0.26 -2.14
CA ALA A 3 -14.83 0.93 -2.77
C ALA A 3 -13.84 -0.12 -3.35
N ARG A 4 -13.45 0.09 -4.61
CA ARG A 4 -12.72 -0.89 -5.44
C ARG A 4 -11.27 -1.15 -4.97
N THR A 5 -10.65 -0.22 -4.24
CA THR A 5 -9.25 -0.34 -3.79
C THR A 5 -9.09 0.02 -2.31
N HIS A 6 -8.01 -0.46 -1.68
CA HIS A 6 -7.65 -0.08 -0.30
C HIS A 6 -7.47 1.44 -0.15
N ARG A 7 -6.88 2.11 -1.16
CA ARG A 7 -6.74 3.57 -1.21
C ARG A 7 -8.09 4.28 -1.08
N LEU A 8 -9.07 3.89 -1.90
CA LEU A 8 -10.40 4.51 -1.86
C LEU A 8 -11.16 4.20 -0.57
N ARG A 9 -10.96 3.00 0.00
CA ARG A 9 -11.51 2.67 1.33
C ARG A 9 -10.92 3.54 2.42
N PHE A 10 -9.60 3.71 2.43
CA PHE A 10 -8.90 4.60 3.35
C PHE A 10 -9.41 6.05 3.20
N PHE A 11 -9.50 6.57 1.97
CA PHE A 11 -10.01 7.92 1.73
C PHE A 11 -11.43 8.12 2.26
N ARG A 12 -12.33 7.16 2.00
CA ARG A 12 -13.69 7.21 2.51
C ARG A 12 -13.73 7.17 4.05
N LYS A 13 -12.93 6.30 4.67
CA LYS A 13 -12.86 6.15 6.14
C LYS A 13 -12.43 7.44 6.82
N HIS A 14 -11.47 8.15 6.22
CA HIS A 14 -10.90 9.38 6.76
C HIS A 14 -11.48 10.67 6.13
N ARG A 15 -12.56 10.56 5.34
CA ARG A 15 -13.23 11.69 4.64
C ARG A 15 -12.26 12.56 3.81
N LEU A 16 -11.33 11.91 3.12
CA LEU A 16 -10.28 12.55 2.34
C LEU A 16 -10.69 12.79 0.88
N ALA A 17 -10.19 13.89 0.30
CA ALA A 17 -10.30 14.14 -1.14
C ALA A 17 -9.47 13.14 -1.95
N VAL A 18 -9.87 12.87 -3.20
CA VAL A 18 -9.22 11.88 -4.07
C VAL A 18 -8.02 12.48 -4.80
N HIS A 19 -6.91 12.64 -4.10
CA HIS A 19 -5.62 13.04 -4.69
C HIS A 19 -4.46 12.17 -4.16
N GLY A 20 -3.22 12.50 -4.52
CA GLY A 20 -2.03 11.81 -4.04
C GLY A 20 -1.58 12.37 -2.68
N TYR A 21 -1.56 11.54 -1.65
CA TYR A 21 -0.99 11.88 -0.34
C TYR A 21 0.40 11.29 -0.19
N SER A 22 1.31 12.04 0.42
CA SER A 22 2.64 11.60 0.83
C SER A 22 2.58 10.67 2.04
N ILE A 23 3.66 9.92 2.29
CA ILE A 23 3.80 9.07 3.47
C ILE A 23 3.71 9.90 4.77
N ALA A 24 4.23 11.12 4.76
CA ALA A 24 4.18 12.02 5.92
C ALA A 24 2.75 12.45 6.26
N GLU A 25 1.95 12.79 5.25
CA GLU A 25 0.53 13.11 5.45
C GLU A 25 -0.25 11.89 5.94
N LEU A 26 -0.04 10.73 5.31
CA LEU A 26 -0.69 9.49 5.73
C LEU A 26 -0.33 9.08 7.17
N SER A 27 0.92 9.31 7.59
CA SER A 27 1.36 9.10 8.97
C SER A 27 0.55 9.95 9.95
N LYS A 28 0.36 11.25 9.65
CA LYS A 28 -0.44 12.15 10.48
C LYS A 28 -1.92 11.73 10.53
N ILE A 29 -2.50 11.38 9.38
CA ILE A 29 -3.92 11.00 9.27
C ILE A 29 -4.23 9.67 9.95
N SER A 30 -3.32 8.71 9.85
CA SER A 30 -3.53 7.34 10.37
C SER A 30 -3.00 7.11 11.78
N HIS A 31 -2.21 8.06 12.30
CA HIS A 31 -1.43 7.90 13.54
C HIS A 31 -0.47 6.70 13.53
N VAL A 32 -0.09 6.22 12.34
CA VAL A 32 0.99 5.23 12.19
C VAL A 32 2.31 5.98 12.02
N PRO A 33 3.40 5.61 12.73
CA PRO A 33 4.70 6.26 12.58
C PRO A 33 5.20 6.27 11.14
N ARG A 34 5.76 7.41 10.71
CA ARG A 34 6.32 7.60 9.35
C ARG A 34 7.31 6.51 8.99
N ALA A 35 8.16 6.10 9.93
CA ALA A 35 9.16 5.05 9.73
C ALA A 35 8.53 3.70 9.34
N ILE A 36 7.43 3.32 9.98
CA ILE A 36 6.69 2.07 9.65
C ILE A 36 6.10 2.16 8.24
N LEU A 37 5.46 3.28 7.90
CA LEU A 37 4.89 3.47 6.57
C LEU A 37 5.97 3.51 5.47
N GLN A 38 7.13 4.11 5.78
CA GLN A 38 8.28 4.12 4.89
C GLN A 38 8.82 2.70 4.66
N GLU A 39 8.87 1.87 5.71
CA GLU A 39 9.29 0.48 5.60
C GLU A 39 8.31 -0.34 4.74
N VAL A 40 7.00 -0.19 4.93
CA VAL A 40 5.98 -0.81 4.05
C VAL A 40 6.17 -0.38 2.59
N TYR A 41 6.43 0.91 2.36
CA TYR A 41 6.70 1.43 1.02
C TYR A 41 7.96 0.77 0.42
N ASN A 42 9.06 0.74 1.15
CA ASN A 42 10.32 0.14 0.73
C ASN A 42 10.16 -1.35 0.39
N ARG A 43 9.39 -2.11 1.17
CA ARG A 43 9.06 -3.51 0.88
C ARG A 43 8.23 -3.67 -0.39
N GLY A 44 7.39 -2.69 -0.71
CA GLY A 44 6.72 -2.62 -2.01
C GLY A 44 7.67 -2.43 -3.17
N ILE A 45 8.64 -1.52 -3.02
CA ILE A 45 9.73 -1.32 -3.99
C ILE A 45 10.54 -2.63 -4.16
N GLY A 46 10.90 -3.30 -3.06
CA GLY A 46 11.61 -4.57 -3.08
C GLY A 46 10.83 -5.65 -3.83
N ALA A 47 9.56 -5.86 -3.47
CA ALA A 47 8.68 -6.82 -4.14
C ALA A 47 8.49 -6.52 -5.63
N TYR A 48 8.48 -5.25 -6.03
CA TYR A 48 8.46 -4.89 -7.44
C TYR A 48 9.68 -5.43 -8.17
N LYS A 49 10.87 -5.36 -7.58
CA LYS A 49 12.12 -5.80 -8.22
C LYS A 49 12.29 -7.32 -8.20
N THR A 50 11.89 -7.97 -7.12
CA THR A 50 12.21 -9.39 -6.87
C THR A 50 11.03 -10.34 -7.12
N ASN A 51 9.79 -9.85 -7.11
CA ASN A 51 8.59 -10.65 -7.26
C ASN A 51 7.54 -9.97 -8.18
N PRO A 52 7.79 -9.92 -9.50
CA PRO A 52 6.89 -9.27 -10.47
C PRO A 52 5.47 -9.83 -10.48
N THR A 53 5.27 -11.13 -10.21
CA THR A 53 3.94 -11.74 -10.21
C THR A 53 3.06 -11.22 -9.06
N SER A 54 3.69 -10.76 -7.96
CA SER A 54 3.00 -10.08 -6.87
C SER A 54 2.45 -8.70 -7.27
N VAL A 55 3.10 -8.04 -8.23
CA VAL A 55 2.73 -6.70 -8.70
C VAL A 55 1.47 -6.79 -9.57
N ARG A 56 0.49 -5.96 -9.21
CA ARG A 56 -0.81 -5.91 -9.91
C ARG A 56 -0.71 -5.29 -11.29
N MET A 57 -1.56 -5.75 -12.20
CA MET A 57 -1.73 -5.20 -13.54
C MET A 57 -2.27 -3.77 -13.51
N ARG A 58 -1.80 -2.90 -14.41
CA ARG A 58 -2.37 -1.56 -14.60
C ARG A 58 -3.76 -1.69 -15.23
N GLY A 59 -4.72 -0.87 -14.78
CA GLY A 59 -6.11 -0.90 -15.25
C GLY A 59 -6.98 -1.96 -14.56
N THR A 60 -6.57 -3.24 -14.56
CA THR A 60 -7.40 -4.33 -13.99
C THR A 60 -7.10 -4.64 -12.53
N PHE A 61 -5.91 -4.25 -12.03
CA PHE A 61 -5.42 -4.57 -10.68
C PHE A 61 -5.35 -6.08 -10.36
N LYS A 62 -5.41 -6.97 -11.36
CA LYS A 62 -5.27 -8.42 -11.17
C LYS A 62 -3.86 -8.75 -10.68
N LYS A 63 -3.76 -9.63 -9.68
CA LYS A 63 -2.49 -10.16 -9.12
C LYS A 63 -2.19 -11.53 -9.74
N GLY A 64 -0.92 -11.97 -9.71
CA GLY A 64 -0.52 -13.32 -10.13
C GLY A 64 -0.40 -13.50 -11.64
N VAL A 65 -0.44 -12.39 -12.39
CA VAL A 65 -0.29 -12.44 -13.85
C VAL A 65 1.18 -12.36 -14.20
N ASN A 66 1.69 -13.36 -14.92
CA ASN A 66 2.99 -13.31 -15.56
C ASN A 66 2.90 -12.39 -16.78
N ALA A 67 3.36 -11.15 -16.63
CA ALA A 67 3.27 -10.12 -17.65
C ALA A 67 4.48 -9.17 -17.52
N PRO A 68 4.89 -8.50 -18.60
CA PRO A 68 5.96 -7.52 -18.54
C PRO A 68 5.59 -6.33 -17.64
N TYR A 69 6.60 -5.69 -17.04
CA TYR A 69 6.40 -4.52 -16.17
C TYR A 69 5.68 -3.36 -16.85
N SER A 70 5.81 -3.22 -18.17
CA SER A 70 5.10 -2.21 -18.97
C SER A 70 3.57 -2.30 -18.83
N ARG A 71 3.03 -3.48 -18.48
CA ARG A 71 1.59 -3.73 -18.23
C ARG A 71 1.22 -3.77 -16.74
N LYS A 72 2.21 -3.64 -15.85
CA LYS A 72 2.01 -3.62 -14.39
C LYS A 72 1.94 -2.18 -13.88
N LEU A 73 1.52 -2.02 -12.63
CA LEU A 73 1.65 -0.74 -11.94
C LEU A 73 3.12 -0.30 -11.92
N SER A 74 3.38 1.00 -11.87
CA SER A 74 4.74 1.48 -11.63
C SER A 74 5.23 1.03 -10.24
N LYS A 75 6.54 1.08 -10.04
CA LYS A 75 7.21 0.73 -8.80
C LYS A 75 6.64 1.53 -7.61
N GLU A 76 6.47 2.84 -7.78
CA GLU A 76 5.93 3.78 -6.79
C GLU A 76 4.43 3.55 -6.56
N GLN A 77 3.66 3.31 -7.63
CA GLN A 77 2.23 3.00 -7.53
C GLN A 77 2.00 1.69 -6.75
N TRP A 78 2.83 0.68 -6.98
CA TRP A 78 2.77 -0.59 -6.26
C TRP A 78 3.13 -0.42 -4.78
N ALA A 79 4.20 0.32 -4.49
CA ALA A 79 4.61 0.61 -3.13
C ALA A 79 3.52 1.37 -2.34
N MET A 80 2.95 2.43 -2.91
CA MET A 80 1.83 3.13 -2.28
C MET A 80 0.59 2.25 -2.13
N ALA A 81 0.29 1.36 -3.08
CA ALA A 81 -0.83 0.43 -2.94
C ALA A 81 -0.66 -0.49 -1.71
N ARG A 82 0.57 -0.88 -1.37
CA ARG A 82 0.86 -1.62 -0.13
C ARG A 82 0.69 -0.77 1.11
N VAL A 83 1.16 0.49 1.10
CA VAL A 83 0.92 1.44 2.21
C VAL A 83 -0.58 1.56 2.51
N TYR A 84 -1.41 1.80 1.49
CA TYR A 84 -2.86 1.85 1.69
C TYR A 84 -3.45 0.52 2.13
N SER A 85 -2.95 -0.62 1.63
CA SER A 85 -3.38 -1.94 2.08
C SER A 85 -3.06 -2.16 3.56
N PHE A 86 -1.90 -1.71 4.02
CA PHE A 86 -1.51 -1.78 5.42
C PHE A 86 -2.41 -0.88 6.29
N LEU A 87 -2.64 0.36 5.88
CA LEU A 87 -3.49 1.31 6.60
C LEU A 87 -4.97 0.88 6.65
N ASP A 88 -5.46 0.21 5.61
CA ASP A 88 -6.80 -0.35 5.52
C ASP A 88 -6.95 -1.67 6.31
N GLY A 89 -5.92 -2.10 7.05
CA GLY A 89 -6.00 -3.25 7.96
C GLY A 89 -5.94 -4.62 7.27
N ASN A 90 -5.39 -4.72 6.05
CA ASN A 90 -5.24 -6.02 5.39
C ASN A 90 -4.27 -6.92 6.21
N PRO A 91 -4.70 -8.13 6.64
CA PRO A 91 -3.90 -9.01 7.48
C PRO A 91 -2.89 -9.88 6.69
N LYS A 92 -2.88 -9.79 5.35
CA LYS A 92 -2.07 -10.70 4.52
C LYS A 92 -0.61 -10.29 4.34
N HIS A 93 -0.28 -9.03 4.62
CA HIS A 93 1.03 -8.45 4.30
C HIS A 93 1.49 -7.54 5.43
N ASP A 94 2.81 -7.51 5.64
CA ASP A 94 3.48 -6.57 6.56
C ASP A 94 2.94 -6.66 7.99
N THR A 95 2.54 -7.87 8.43
CA THR A 95 1.95 -8.13 9.75
C THR A 95 2.97 -7.94 10.87
N ASP A 96 4.23 -8.31 10.63
CA ASP A 96 5.36 -8.08 11.52
C ASP A 96 5.54 -6.59 11.87
N LEU A 97 5.22 -5.68 10.95
CA LEU A 97 5.26 -4.24 11.19
C LEU A 97 4.11 -3.74 12.05
N ARG A 98 2.99 -4.49 12.12
CA ARG A 98 1.88 -4.19 13.04
C ARG A 98 2.23 -4.60 14.46
N GLU A 99 2.94 -5.72 14.62
CA GLU A 99 3.41 -6.17 15.92
C GLU A 99 4.40 -5.14 16.53
N LYS A 100 5.33 -4.64 15.73
CA LYS A 100 6.23 -3.54 16.14
C LYS A 100 5.50 -2.28 16.57
N LEU A 101 4.38 -1.94 15.91
CA LEU A 101 3.54 -0.80 16.28
C LEU A 101 2.94 -0.96 17.69
N HIS A 102 2.58 -2.18 18.09
CA HIS A 102 2.03 -2.45 19.42
C HIS A 102 3.09 -2.46 20.51
N GLN A 103 4.32 -2.87 20.19
CA GLN A 103 5.45 -2.89 21.13
C GLN A 103 6.04 -1.51 21.44
N SER A 104 5.75 -0.51 20.61
CA SER A 104 6.25 0.87 20.76
C SER A 104 5.28 1.80 21.48
N LYS A 105 4.15 1.28 21.99
CA LYS A 105 3.13 1.99 22.76
C LYS A 105 3.19 1.57 24.22
#